data_AF-A0A1G1G8P8-F1
#
_entry.id   AF-A0A1G1G8P8-F1
#
_cell.length_a   1.000
_cell.length_b   1.000
_cell.length_c   1.000
_cell.angle_alpha   90.00
_cell.angle_beta   90.00
_cell.angle_gamma   90.00
#
_symmetry.space_group_name_H-M   'P 1'
#
loop_
_entity.id
_entity.type
_entity.pdbx_description
1 polymer ?
#
loop_
_entity_poly.entity_id
_entity_poly.type
_entity_poly.pdbx_seq_one_letter_code
_entity_poly.pdbx_strand_id
1 'polypeptide(L)'
;MRINNLLKFALVASLVLNVTLLATASYHAYRQSALWVSPFGQEMHRNQFLFEELSLGPEQLKSLKERTVPFRAEIDRRRKQIFAKRKELINLMRSERPDSKAIVALISDISELQEQVQRRITEHMLEVKASLDKDNQQKFLDLIEKRMGGAGNSCPPDEHDR
;
A
#
# COMPACT_ATOMS: atom_id res chain seq x y z
N MET A 1 16.13 51.69 17.66
CA MET A 1 16.93 50.44 17.63
C MET A 1 16.13 49.15 17.89
N ARG A 2 14.95 49.17 18.56
CA ARG A 2 14.13 47.97 18.85
C ARG A 2 13.41 47.32 17.64
N ILE A 3 12.98 48.12 16.65
CA ILE A 3 12.18 47.63 15.50
C ILE A 3 12.98 46.75 14.54
N ASN A 4 14.25 47.08 14.27
CA ASN A 4 15.10 46.26 13.40
C ASN A 4 15.40 44.88 13.97
N ASN A 5 15.54 44.77 15.30
CA ASN A 5 15.77 43.48 15.94
C ASN A 5 14.50 42.63 15.88
N LEU A 6 13.32 43.23 16.12
CA LEU A 6 12.04 42.54 15.98
C LEU A 6 11.80 42.03 14.54
N LEU A 7 12.09 42.86 13.53
CA LEU A 7 11.93 42.49 12.13
C LEU A 7 12.91 41.37 11.72
N LYS A 8 14.15 41.42 12.23
CA LYS A 8 15.12 40.32 12.08
C LYS A 8 14.63 39.03 12.74
N PHE A 9 14.10 39.10 13.97
CA PHE A 9 13.54 37.91 14.64
C PHE A 9 12.32 37.36 13.89
N ALA A 10 11.43 38.20 13.39
CA ALA A 10 10.28 37.78 12.60
C ALA A 10 10.70 37.11 11.28
N LEU A 11 11.72 37.66 10.59
CA LEU A 11 12.29 37.06 9.38
C LEU A 11 12.93 35.70 9.67
N VAL A 12 13.73 35.60 10.74
CA VAL A 12 14.35 34.33 11.14
C VAL A 12 13.29 33.31 11.51
N ALA A 13 12.26 33.69 12.27
CA ALA A 13 11.15 32.81 12.64
C ALA A 13 10.37 32.33 11.41
N SER A 14 10.08 33.22 10.46
CA SER A 14 9.41 32.87 9.20
C SER A 14 10.26 31.91 8.35
N LEU A 15 11.56 32.15 8.27
CA LEU A 15 12.48 31.27 7.54
C LEU A 15 12.55 29.88 8.17
N VAL A 16 12.70 29.80 9.50
CA VAL A 16 12.70 28.53 10.24
C VAL A 16 11.39 27.77 9.98
N LEU A 17 10.25 28.44 10.06
CA LEU A 17 8.95 27.82 9.82
C LEU A 17 8.83 27.24 8.40
N ASN A 18 9.27 27.98 7.38
CA ASN A 18 9.28 27.49 5.99
C ASN A 18 10.23 26.30 5.81
N VAL A 19 11.43 26.35 6.37
CA VAL A 19 12.40 25.25 6.32
C VAL A 19 11.85 24.01 7.02
N THR A 20 11.23 24.16 8.19
CA THR A 20 10.60 23.05 8.91
C THR A 20 9.45 22.44 8.14
N LEU A 21 8.58 23.25 7.51
CA LEU A 21 7.50 22.74 6.67
C LEU A 21 8.03 21.94 5.47
N LEU A 22 9.04 22.47 4.77
CA LEU A 22 9.68 21.79 3.65
C LEU A 22 10.37 20.50 4.09
N ALA A 23 11.12 20.52 5.20
CA ALA A 23 11.78 19.35 5.75
C ALA A 23 10.76 18.27 6.14
N THR A 24 9.65 18.66 6.77
CA THR A 24 8.59 17.73 7.20
C THR A 24 7.87 17.11 6.00
N ALA A 25 7.49 17.92 5.01
CA ALA A 25 6.85 17.44 3.79
C ALA A 25 7.77 16.49 3.00
N SER A 26 9.05 16.85 2.88
CA SER A 26 10.06 16.03 2.21
C SER A 26 10.29 14.71 2.95
N TYR A 27 10.37 14.74 4.29
CA TYR A 27 10.52 13.55 5.12
C TYR A 27 9.31 12.61 5.01
N HIS A 28 8.09 13.16 5.05
CA HIS A 28 6.87 12.37 4.90
C HIS A 28 6.76 11.77 3.49
N ALA A 29 7.08 12.54 2.45
CA ALA A 29 7.13 12.05 1.07
C ALA A 29 8.18 10.94 0.90
N TYR A 30 9.36 11.11 1.51
CA TYR A 30 10.42 10.10 1.48
C TYR A 30 10.02 8.80 2.19
N ARG A 31 9.49 8.87 3.43
CA ARG A 31 9.02 7.67 4.14
C ARG A 31 7.89 6.96 3.41
N GLN A 32 6.95 7.72 2.86
CA GLN A 32 5.85 7.18 2.08
C GLN A 32 6.31 6.57 0.74
N SER A 33 7.42 7.06 0.19
CA SER A 33 8.07 6.47 -0.99
C SER A 33 8.91 5.23 -0.68
N ALA A 34 9.37 5.08 0.57
CA ALA A 34 10.23 3.97 1.00
C ALA A 34 9.45 2.71 1.37
N LEU A 35 8.16 2.83 1.70
CA LEU A 35 7.31 1.73 2.11
C LEU A 35 6.33 1.35 1.00
N TRP A 36 6.00 0.06 0.96
CA TRP A 36 4.97 -0.51 0.11
C TRP A 36 4.09 -1.42 0.95
N VAL A 37 2.77 -1.34 0.75
CA VAL A 37 1.83 -2.24 1.42
C VAL A 37 1.69 -3.49 0.58
N SER A 38 1.95 -4.66 1.15
CA SER A 38 1.83 -5.93 0.44
C SER A 38 0.39 -6.25 0.05
N PRO A 39 0.14 -7.23 -0.83
CA PRO A 39 -1.21 -7.70 -1.14
C PRO A 39 -1.97 -8.15 0.12
N PHE A 40 -1.25 -8.54 1.16
CA PHE A 40 -1.75 -9.05 2.43
C PHE A 40 -1.87 -7.98 3.52
N GLY A 41 -1.74 -6.69 3.16
CA GLY A 41 -1.90 -5.57 4.09
C GLY A 41 -0.70 -5.30 4.99
N GLN A 42 0.43 -6.00 4.79
CA GLN A 42 1.65 -5.82 5.58
C GLN A 42 2.54 -4.75 4.97
N GLU A 43 3.05 -3.82 5.77
CA GLU A 43 4.05 -2.86 5.30
C GLU A 43 5.40 -3.55 5.09
N MET A 44 6.05 -3.22 3.98
CA MET A 44 7.39 -3.72 3.64
C MET A 44 8.19 -2.62 2.96
N HIS A 45 9.52 -2.69 3.08
CA HIS A 45 10.38 -1.78 2.33
C HIS A 45 10.19 -2.01 0.84
N ARG A 46 10.10 -0.93 0.06
CA ARG A 46 9.82 -1.01 -1.38
C ARG A 46 10.89 -1.78 -2.16
N ASN A 47 12.12 -1.85 -1.62
CA ASN A 47 13.24 -2.59 -2.19
C ASN A 47 13.28 -4.07 -1.76
N GLN A 48 12.44 -4.48 -0.82
CA GLN A 48 12.35 -5.87 -0.37
C GLN A 48 11.25 -6.59 -1.15
N PHE A 49 11.49 -7.85 -1.52
CA PHE A 49 10.55 -8.69 -2.25
C PHE A 49 10.35 -10.03 -1.54
N LEU A 50 9.14 -10.58 -1.58
CA LEU A 50 8.82 -11.81 -0.86
C LEU A 50 9.70 -12.99 -1.29
N PHE A 51 10.00 -13.07 -2.58
CA PHE A 51 10.84 -14.13 -3.15
C PHE A 51 12.35 -13.96 -2.86
N GLU A 52 12.80 -12.89 -2.20
CA GLU A 52 14.20 -12.77 -1.74
C GLU A 52 14.52 -13.73 -0.60
N GLU A 53 13.50 -14.25 0.10
CA GLU A 53 13.65 -15.31 1.09
C GLU A 53 13.89 -16.68 0.42
N LEU A 54 13.68 -16.78 -0.89
CA LEU A 54 14.02 -17.96 -1.67
C LEU A 54 15.50 -17.90 -2.07
N SER A 55 16.20 -19.03 -2.01
CA SER A 55 17.62 -19.14 -2.39
C SER A 55 17.80 -19.17 -3.91
N LEU A 56 17.31 -18.14 -4.62
CA LEU A 56 17.35 -18.02 -6.07
C LEU A 56 18.72 -17.59 -6.58
N GLY A 57 19.07 -18.02 -7.79
CA GLY A 57 20.23 -17.52 -8.50
C GLY A 57 20.13 -16.00 -8.79
N PRO A 58 21.25 -15.28 -8.91
CA PRO A 58 21.25 -13.82 -9.04
C PRO A 58 20.51 -13.32 -10.29
N GLU A 59 20.59 -14.05 -11.41
CA GLU A 59 19.90 -13.68 -12.66
C GLU A 59 18.39 -13.88 -12.58
N GLN A 60 17.94 -14.99 -12.00
CA GLN A 60 16.52 -15.28 -11.76
C GLN A 60 15.91 -14.25 -10.81
N LEU A 61 16.63 -13.91 -9.74
CA LEU A 61 16.22 -12.89 -8.79
C LEU A 61 16.09 -11.52 -9.45
N LYS A 62 17.07 -11.12 -10.28
CA LYS A 62 17.02 -9.87 -11.04
C LYS A 62 15.82 -9.80 -11.97
N SER A 63 15.57 -10.86 -12.75
CA SER A 63 14.43 -10.95 -13.67
C SER A 63 13.09 -10.87 -12.93
N LEU A 64 12.97 -11.50 -11.77
CA LEU A 64 11.77 -11.39 -10.93
C LEU A 64 11.55 -9.97 -10.41
N LYS A 65 12.61 -9.31 -9.92
CA LYS A 65 12.52 -7.90 -9.46
C LYS A 65 12.04 -6.97 -10.58
N GLU A 66 12.62 -7.09 -11.76
CA GLU A 66 12.27 -6.26 -12.93
C GLU A 66 10.79 -6.43 -13.30
N ARG A 67 10.22 -7.63 -13.17
CA ARG A 67 8.79 -7.90 -13.40
C ARG A 67 7.89 -7.45 -12.26
N THR A 68 8.35 -7.52 -11.01
CA THR A 68 7.52 -7.18 -9.84
C THR A 68 7.42 -5.67 -9.60
N VAL A 69 8.41 -4.86 -9.97
CA VAL A 69 8.34 -3.39 -9.86
C VAL A 69 7.12 -2.79 -10.58
N PRO A 70 6.87 -3.05 -11.89
CA PRO A 70 5.70 -2.51 -12.57
C PRO A 70 4.39 -3.06 -12.00
N PHE A 71 4.35 -4.34 -11.59
CA PHE A 71 3.20 -4.90 -10.89
C PHE A 71 2.86 -4.13 -9.61
N ARG A 72 3.84 -3.83 -8.75
CA ARG A 72 3.62 -3.03 -7.53
C ARG A 72 3.06 -1.65 -7.85
N ALA A 73 3.60 -0.99 -8.87
CA ALA A 73 3.11 0.31 -9.32
C ALA A 73 1.66 0.26 -9.82
N GLU A 74 1.29 -0.80 -10.53
CA GLU A 74 -0.08 -1.04 -10.99
C GLU A 74 -1.05 -1.19 -9.80
N ILE A 75 -0.70 -2.05 -8.83
CA ILE A 75 -1.52 -2.27 -7.62
C ILE A 75 -1.66 -0.98 -6.80
N ASP A 76 -0.59 -0.20 -6.64
CA ASP A 76 -0.62 1.09 -5.95
C ASP A 76 -1.57 2.08 -6.65
N ARG A 77 -1.55 2.13 -7.98
CA ARG A 77 -2.45 2.98 -8.76
C ARG A 77 -3.91 2.59 -8.54
N ARG A 78 -4.24 1.30 -8.62
CA ARG A 78 -5.61 0.80 -8.41
C ARG A 78 -6.10 1.04 -6.99
N ARG A 79 -5.23 0.86 -5.98
CA ARG A 79 -5.55 1.19 -4.58
C ARG A 79 -5.84 2.67 -4.37
N LYS A 80 -5.09 3.56 -5.04
CA LYS A 80 -5.38 5.01 -5.01
C LYS A 80 -6.75 5.32 -5.62
N GLN A 81 -7.14 4.64 -6.70
CA GLN A 81 -8.47 4.80 -7.30
C GLN A 81 -9.58 4.33 -6.36
N ILE A 82 -9.41 3.17 -5.72
CA ILE A 82 -10.34 2.66 -4.69
C ILE A 82 -10.46 3.68 -3.54
N PHE A 83 -9.34 4.22 -3.06
CA PHE A 83 -9.34 5.21 -1.99
C PHE A 83 -10.05 6.52 -2.39
N ALA A 84 -9.86 6.99 -3.62
CA ALA A 84 -10.58 8.14 -4.16
C ALA A 84 -12.10 7.90 -4.18
N LYS A 85 -12.56 6.76 -4.68
CA LYS A 85 -13.99 6.40 -4.68
C LYS A 85 -14.55 6.24 -3.26
N ARG A 86 -13.78 5.69 -2.32
CA ARG A 86 -14.18 5.64 -0.90
C ARG A 86 -14.37 7.04 -0.30
N LYS A 87 -13.52 8.01 -0.66
CA LYS A 87 -13.73 9.41 -0.25
C LYS A 87 -15.02 10.01 -0.82
N GLU A 88 -15.30 9.74 -2.09
CA GLU A 88 -16.56 10.14 -2.73
C GLU A 88 -17.77 9.52 -2.02
N LEU A 89 -17.68 8.25 -1.61
CA LEU A 89 -18.72 7.56 -0.86
C LEU A 89 -18.98 8.25 0.49
N ILE A 90 -17.92 8.58 1.24
CA ILE A 90 -18.04 9.36 2.48
C ILE A 90 -18.71 10.71 2.22
N ASN A 91 -18.39 11.39 1.11
CA ASN A 91 -19.00 12.67 0.79
C ASN A 91 -20.51 12.54 0.48
N LEU A 92 -20.93 11.51 -0.25
CA LEU A 92 -22.35 11.25 -0.51
C LEU A 92 -23.12 10.99 0.79
N MET A 93 -22.53 10.23 1.71
CA MET A 93 -23.15 9.94 3.02
C MET A 93 -23.25 11.17 3.94
N ARG A 94 -22.41 12.19 3.74
CA ARG A 94 -22.46 13.44 4.51
C ARG A 94 -23.52 14.43 4.03
N SER A 95 -24.15 14.17 2.88
CA SER A 95 -25.24 15.00 2.35
C SER A 95 -26.44 15.00 3.30
N GLU A 96 -27.16 16.12 3.42
CA GLU A 96 -28.41 16.21 4.20
C GLU A 96 -29.48 15.23 3.70
N ARG A 97 -29.43 14.89 2.42
CA ARG A 97 -30.28 13.87 1.78
C ARG A 97 -29.39 12.94 0.94
N PRO A 98 -28.83 11.87 1.52
CA PRO A 98 -27.97 10.94 0.80
C PRO A 98 -28.73 10.24 -0.33
N ASP A 99 -28.17 10.23 -1.54
CA ASP A 99 -28.72 9.47 -2.66
C ASP A 99 -28.30 8.00 -2.54
N SER A 100 -29.25 7.15 -2.13
CA SER A 100 -29.01 5.71 -1.98
C SER A 100 -28.64 5.03 -3.30
N LYS A 101 -29.14 5.49 -4.46
CA LYS A 101 -28.78 4.89 -5.76
C LYS A 101 -27.33 5.22 -6.13
N ALA A 102 -26.92 6.47 -5.92
CA ALA A 102 -25.53 6.89 -6.13
C ALA A 102 -24.56 6.13 -5.20
N ILE A 103 -24.94 5.92 -3.94
CA ILE A 103 -24.18 5.12 -2.97
C ILE A 103 -24.00 3.68 -3.47
N VAL A 104 -25.07 3.01 -3.89
CA VAL A 104 -25.02 1.63 -4.39
C VAL A 104 -24.13 1.52 -5.63
N ALA A 105 -24.27 2.45 -6.58
CA ALA A 105 -23.44 2.48 -7.79
C ALA A 105 -21.94 2.61 -7.43
N LEU A 106 -21.61 3.51 -6.49
CA LEU A 106 -20.22 3.73 -6.09
C LEU A 106 -19.64 2.52 -5.31
N ILE A 107 -20.47 1.81 -4.55
CA ILE A 107 -20.08 0.53 -3.93
C ILE A 107 -19.75 -0.49 -5.02
N SER A 108 -20.60 -0.65 -6.03
CA SER A 108 -20.34 -1.57 -7.16
C SER A 108 -19.03 -1.24 -7.88
N ASP A 109 -18.77 0.04 -8.17
CA ASP A 109 -17.51 0.47 -8.77
C ASP A 109 -16.28 0.13 -7.90
N ILE A 110 -16.39 0.31 -6.58
CA ILE A 110 -15.34 -0.04 -5.63
C ILE A 110 -15.10 -1.55 -5.66
N SER A 111 -16.17 -2.35 -5.61
CA SER A 111 -16.10 -3.81 -5.65
C SER A 111 -15.45 -4.33 -6.92
N GLU A 112 -15.79 -3.76 -8.08
CA GLU A 112 -15.17 -4.13 -9.36
C GLU A 112 -13.66 -3.85 -9.35
N LEU A 113 -13.24 -2.67 -8.86
CA LEU A 113 -11.81 -2.35 -8.74
C LEU A 113 -11.09 -3.29 -7.76
N GLN A 114 -11.74 -3.67 -6.66
CA GLN A 114 -11.18 -4.63 -5.69
C GLN A 114 -11.02 -6.03 -6.32
N GLU A 115 -12.00 -6.48 -7.10
CA GLU A 115 -11.91 -7.74 -7.84
C GLU A 115 -10.73 -7.71 -8.82
N GLN A 116 -10.61 -6.65 -9.62
CA GLN A 116 -9.50 -6.50 -10.56
C GLN A 116 -8.13 -6.54 -9.85
N VAL A 117 -8.02 -5.89 -8.69
CA VAL A 117 -6.80 -5.94 -7.86
C VAL A 117 -6.52 -7.38 -7.41
N GLN A 118 -7.52 -8.09 -6.87
CA GLN A 118 -7.36 -9.45 -6.40
C GLN A 118 -6.95 -10.41 -7.52
N ARG A 119 -7.61 -10.31 -8.67
CA ARG A 119 -7.29 -11.09 -9.88
C ARG A 119 -5.85 -10.86 -10.32
N ARG A 120 -5.43 -9.59 -10.43
CA ARG A 120 -4.07 -9.24 -10.87
C ARG A 120 -3.01 -9.74 -9.88
N ILE A 121 -3.28 -9.68 -8.58
CA ILE A 121 -2.42 -10.25 -7.53
C ILE A 121 -2.25 -11.77 -7.74
N THR A 122 -3.35 -12.49 -7.91
CA THR A 122 -3.33 -13.94 -8.14
C THR A 122 -2.57 -14.30 -9.41
N GLU A 123 -2.81 -13.59 -10.51
CA GLU A 123 -2.08 -13.76 -11.78
C GLU A 123 -0.57 -13.57 -11.58
N HIS A 124 -0.15 -12.51 -10.89
CA HIS A 124 1.27 -12.28 -10.62
C HIS A 124 1.90 -13.37 -9.74
N MET A 125 1.18 -13.88 -8.75
CA MET A 125 1.67 -15.00 -7.94
C MET A 125 1.88 -16.26 -8.78
N LEU A 126 0.98 -16.53 -9.73
CA LEU A 126 1.11 -17.65 -10.66
C LEU A 126 2.27 -17.44 -11.64
N GLU A 127 2.48 -16.22 -12.15
CA GLU A 127 3.64 -15.86 -12.98
C GLU A 127 4.97 -16.09 -12.25
N VAL A 128 5.06 -15.66 -10.98
CA VAL A 128 6.24 -15.87 -10.14
C VAL A 128 6.46 -17.38 -9.94
N LYS A 129 5.43 -18.10 -9.47
CA LYS A 129 5.48 -19.55 -9.23
C LYS A 129 5.94 -20.31 -10.48
N ALA A 130 5.42 -19.98 -11.65
CA ALA A 130 5.77 -20.65 -12.91
C ALA A 130 7.25 -20.48 -13.29
N SER A 131 7.92 -19.45 -12.78
CA SER A 131 9.36 -19.22 -13.00
C SER A 131 10.28 -19.85 -11.95
N LEU A 132 9.72 -20.59 -10.97
CA LEU A 132 10.46 -21.27 -9.91
C LEU A 132 10.53 -22.78 -10.18
N ASP A 133 11.58 -23.45 -9.68
CA ASP A 133 11.62 -24.91 -9.58
C ASP A 133 10.61 -25.44 -8.53
N LYS A 134 10.36 -26.76 -8.53
CA LYS A 134 9.34 -27.36 -7.66
C LYS A 134 9.56 -27.09 -6.17
N ASP A 135 10.80 -27.12 -5.72
CA ASP A 135 11.14 -26.92 -4.30
C ASP A 135 10.90 -25.46 -3.89
N ASN A 136 11.30 -24.52 -4.75
CA ASN A 136 11.06 -23.10 -4.53
C ASN A 136 9.60 -22.70 -4.72
N GLN A 137 8.82 -23.41 -5.53
CA GLN A 137 7.37 -23.20 -5.64
C GLN A 137 6.65 -23.47 -4.33
N GLN A 138 6.96 -24.58 -3.65
CA GLN A 138 6.35 -24.88 -2.35
C GLN A 138 6.72 -23.82 -1.31
N LYS A 139 8.03 -23.52 -1.18
CA LYS A 139 8.52 -22.47 -0.27
C LYS A 139 7.86 -21.12 -0.53
N PHE A 140 7.64 -20.76 -1.79
CA PHE A 140 6.98 -19.51 -2.15
C PHE A 140 5.53 -19.45 -1.66
N LEU A 141 4.77 -20.54 -1.81
CA LEU A 141 3.39 -20.62 -1.33
C LEU A 141 3.33 -20.62 0.21
N ASP A 142 4.23 -21.33 0.88
CA ASP A 142 4.33 -21.33 2.34
C ASP A 142 4.64 -19.92 2.88
N LEU A 143 5.52 -19.17 2.19
CA LEU A 143 5.82 -17.78 2.51
C LEU A 143 4.58 -16.88 2.34
N ILE A 144 3.80 -17.07 1.28
CA ILE A 144 2.55 -16.34 1.05
C ILE A 144 1.57 -16.62 2.20
N GLU A 145 1.33 -17.88 2.53
CA GLU A 145 0.42 -18.30 3.59
C GLU A 145 0.81 -17.71 4.95
N LYS A 146 2.09 -17.81 5.31
CA LYS A 146 2.63 -17.21 6.53
C LYS A 146 2.38 -15.70 6.62
N ARG A 147 2.50 -14.99 5.50
CA ARG A 147 2.27 -13.53 5.44
C ARG A 147 0.79 -13.16 5.45
N MET A 148 -0.11 -14.06 5.02
CA MET A 148 -1.56 -13.91 5.17
C MET A 148 -2.01 -14.10 6.62
N GLY A 149 -1.50 -15.12 7.30
CA GLY A 149 -1.87 -15.46 8.68
C GLY A 149 -1.53 -14.38 9.72
N GLY A 150 -0.59 -13.48 9.42
CA GLY A 150 -0.21 -12.36 10.30
C GLY A 150 -1.26 -11.23 10.41
N ALA A 151 -2.32 -11.24 9.59
CA ALA A 151 -3.43 -10.30 9.67
C ALA A 151 -4.68 -10.88 10.37
N GLY A 152 -4.61 -12.13 10.87
CA GLY A 152 -5.74 -12.92 11.36
C GLY A 152 -6.10 -12.78 12.85
N ASN A 153 -5.52 -11.86 13.62
CA ASN A 153 -5.89 -11.65 15.02
C ASN A 153 -7.08 -10.68 15.20
N SER A 154 -8.14 -10.81 14.39
CA SER A 154 -9.38 -10.03 14.58
C SER A 154 -10.68 -10.82 14.45
N CYS A 155 -10.61 -12.16 14.52
CA CYS A 155 -11.76 -12.97 14.95
C CYS A 155 -11.31 -13.87 16.10
N PRO A 156 -11.80 -13.67 17.34
CA PRO A 156 -11.63 -14.69 18.37
C PRO A 156 -12.34 -15.97 17.91
N PRO A 157 -11.78 -17.16 18.21
CA PRO A 157 -12.47 -18.42 17.93
C PRO A 157 -13.78 -18.47 18.72
N ASP A 158 -14.86 -18.91 18.06
CA ASP A 158 -16.16 -19.16 18.70
C ASP A 158 -15.98 -20.16 19.84
N GLU A 159 -16.20 -19.71 21.08
CA GLU A 159 -16.27 -20.53 22.29
C GLU A 159 -17.62 -21.28 22.37
N HIS A 160 -17.93 -22.09 21.35
CA HIS A 160 -19.17 -22.90 21.37
C HIS A 160 -18.99 -24.40 21.16
N ASP A 161 -17.85 -24.95 21.58
CA ASP A 161 -17.72 -26.40 21.81
C ASP A 161 -16.78 -26.69 23.01
N ARG A 162 -17.29 -26.47 24.23
CA ARG A 162 -16.86 -27.18 25.45
C ARG A 162 -18.07 -27.57 26.28
#